data_AF-A0A2W6ABG8-F1
#
_entry.id   AF-A0A2W6ABG8-F1
#
_cell.length_a   1.000
_cell.length_b   1.000
_cell.length_c   1.000
_cell.angle_alpha   90.00
_cell.angle_beta   90.00
_cell.angle_gamma   90.00
#
_symmetry.space_group_name_H-M   'P 1'
#
loop_
_entity.id
_entity.type
_entity.pdbx_description
1 polymer ?
#
loop_
_entity_poly.entity_id
_entity_poly.type
_entity_poly.pdbx_seq_one_letter_code
_entity_poly.pdbx_strand_id
1 'polypeptide(L)'
;MPSEFTHPDKLLWPERGLTKADLLAYYEAAADRLLPYIAGRPLTLKRFNNGVGGEGFFQKNVPESAGESVGRHDTWTESSRRVVSYALVDDVRGLRWCAQSNALELHSWFSRVDLPDRLDACPFDLDPWAPEQDVFRAALDLRAALTELGLEALVKTSGKRGLHVYVPIERDYAYSEVSAFALAVCRLVQSRQPELYTVEMRKADRGGRLLLDWSRANGAQTMVAAWSPRATPAATVSTPVSWDEVAAGIDPAGLTIPGVLERRDAWADEPVAPQRLEAAAGALREAGFELEAISPRARTAAPRTRRRVELDPSD
;
A
#
# COMPACT_ATOMS: atom_id res chain seq x y z
N MET A 1 -6.25 27.86 -6.83
CA MET A 1 -5.38 27.29 -7.88
C MET A 1 -4.30 28.32 -8.16
N PRO A 2 -3.01 27.98 -8.34
CA PRO A 2 -2.19 28.84 -9.18
C PRO A 2 -2.95 29.02 -10.50
N SER A 3 -3.05 30.25 -11.00
CA SER A 3 -4.00 30.62 -12.06
C SER A 3 -3.77 29.89 -13.40
N GLU A 4 -2.70 29.11 -13.54
CA GLU A 4 -2.30 28.45 -14.77
C GLU A 4 -1.57 27.12 -14.50
N PHE A 5 -1.84 26.09 -15.33
CA PHE A 5 -1.09 24.83 -15.34
C PHE A 5 0.22 25.02 -16.10
N THR A 6 1.36 24.74 -15.46
CA THR A 6 2.67 25.13 -16.01
C THR A 6 3.46 23.95 -16.58
N HIS A 7 4.27 24.22 -17.60
CA HIS A 7 5.13 23.24 -18.27
C HIS A 7 4.38 21.99 -18.77
N PRO A 8 3.27 22.14 -19.52
CA PRO A 8 2.48 21.01 -20.01
C PRO A 8 3.32 20.01 -20.84
N ASP A 9 4.21 20.51 -21.69
CA ASP A 9 5.04 19.70 -22.61
C ASP A 9 6.20 18.96 -21.93
N LYS A 10 6.35 19.11 -20.61
CA LYS A 10 7.42 18.46 -19.87
C LYS A 10 7.26 16.95 -19.92
N LEU A 11 8.24 16.25 -20.49
CA LEU A 11 8.26 14.79 -20.51
C LEU A 11 8.42 14.22 -19.09
N LEU A 12 7.43 13.46 -18.66
CA LEU A 12 7.47 12.69 -17.41
C LEU A 12 7.85 11.23 -17.67
N TRP A 13 7.43 10.66 -18.82
CA TRP A 13 7.88 9.35 -19.31
C TRP A 13 8.48 9.48 -20.73
N PRO A 14 9.78 9.81 -20.84
CA PRO A 14 10.42 10.05 -22.13
C PRO A 14 10.31 8.87 -23.11
N GLU A 15 10.47 7.62 -22.63
CA GLU A 15 10.39 6.42 -23.48
C GLU A 15 9.01 6.18 -24.10
N ARG A 16 7.95 6.74 -23.48
CA ARG A 16 6.58 6.68 -23.98
C ARG A 16 6.11 7.98 -24.64
N GLY A 17 6.96 9.02 -24.63
CA GLY A 17 6.59 10.37 -25.08
C GLY A 17 5.51 11.04 -24.22
N LEU A 18 5.24 10.55 -23.00
CA LEU A 18 4.17 11.11 -22.16
C LEU A 18 4.65 12.30 -21.36
N THR A 19 3.84 13.35 -21.43
CA THR A 19 4.08 14.67 -20.87
C THR A 19 3.36 14.86 -19.53
N LYS A 20 3.58 16.01 -18.91
CA LYS A 20 2.85 16.45 -17.73
C LYS A 20 1.37 16.71 -18.05
N ALA A 21 1.06 17.18 -19.27
CA ALA A 21 -0.32 17.31 -19.73
C ALA A 21 -1.02 15.94 -19.85
N ASP A 22 -0.32 14.90 -20.28
CA ASP A 22 -0.89 13.54 -20.32
C ASP A 22 -1.18 12.99 -18.93
N LEU A 23 -0.33 13.28 -17.94
CA LEU A 23 -0.61 12.94 -16.54
C LEU A 23 -1.86 13.66 -16.01
N LEU A 24 -2.00 14.95 -16.34
CA LEU A 24 -3.19 15.72 -15.98
C LEU A 24 -4.45 15.11 -16.61
N ALA A 25 -4.43 14.85 -17.92
CA ALA A 25 -5.54 14.25 -18.64
C ALA A 25 -5.91 12.87 -18.08
N TYR A 26 -4.91 12.05 -17.76
CA TYR A 26 -5.11 10.76 -17.10
C TYR A 26 -5.83 10.92 -15.76
N TYR A 27 -5.35 11.81 -14.90
CA TYR A 27 -5.96 12.01 -13.58
C TYR A 27 -7.40 12.53 -13.66
N GLU A 28 -7.70 13.41 -14.62
CA GLU A 28 -9.06 13.88 -14.86
C GLU A 28 -9.97 12.75 -15.36
N ALA A 29 -9.50 11.94 -16.30
CA ALA A 29 -10.26 10.81 -16.84
C ALA A 29 -10.42 9.66 -15.82
N ALA A 30 -9.42 9.44 -14.96
CA ALA A 30 -9.43 8.40 -13.95
C ALA A 30 -10.19 8.80 -12.67
N ALA A 31 -10.64 10.05 -12.54
CA ALA A 31 -11.16 10.60 -11.29
C ALA A 31 -12.23 9.73 -10.64
N ASP A 32 -13.24 9.30 -11.40
CA ASP A 32 -14.36 8.49 -10.89
C ASP A 32 -13.91 7.10 -10.40
N ARG A 33 -12.80 6.57 -10.92
CA ARG A 33 -12.25 5.28 -10.52
C ARG A 33 -11.21 5.41 -9.41
N LEU A 34 -10.45 6.50 -9.39
CA LEU A 34 -9.33 6.69 -8.48
C LEU A 34 -9.79 7.28 -7.14
N LEU A 35 -10.65 8.29 -7.16
CA LEU A 35 -11.13 9.00 -5.97
C LEU A 35 -11.79 8.09 -4.91
N PRO A 36 -12.59 7.06 -5.25
CA PRO A 36 -13.15 6.13 -4.27
C PRO A 36 -12.10 5.50 -3.34
N TYR A 37 -10.86 5.35 -3.81
CA TYR A 37 -9.76 4.70 -3.09
C TYR A 37 -8.82 5.68 -2.36
N ILE A 38 -8.94 6.99 -2.57
CA ILE A 38 -8.06 8.00 -1.96
C ILE A 38 -8.79 9.09 -1.19
N ALA A 39 -10.06 9.36 -1.49
CA ALA A 39 -10.82 10.42 -0.84
C ALA A 39 -11.01 10.13 0.66
N GLY A 40 -10.82 11.17 1.48
CA GLY A 40 -10.82 11.11 2.93
C GLY A 40 -9.58 10.44 3.54
N ARG A 41 -8.57 10.07 2.73
CA ARG A 41 -7.35 9.39 3.20
C ARG A 41 -6.14 10.32 3.12
N PRO A 42 -5.30 10.40 4.16
CA PRO A 42 -4.00 11.05 4.07
C PRO A 42 -3.14 10.39 2.99
N LEU A 43 -2.52 11.20 2.12
CA LEU A 43 -1.67 10.73 1.04
C LEU A 43 -0.19 11.09 1.25
N THR A 44 0.68 10.12 0.98
CA THR A 44 2.09 10.38 0.65
C THR A 44 2.24 10.40 -0.87
N LEU A 45 2.82 11.46 -1.41
CA LEU A 45 2.99 11.63 -2.85
C LEU A 45 4.42 11.29 -3.24
N LYS A 46 4.62 10.47 -4.26
CA LYS A 46 5.94 10.30 -4.87
C LYS A 46 6.05 11.18 -6.11
N ARG A 47 6.93 12.18 -6.03
CA ARG A 47 7.07 13.23 -7.04
C ARG A 47 8.34 13.02 -7.87
N PHE A 48 8.24 13.25 -9.17
CA PHE A 48 9.33 13.10 -10.13
C PHE A 48 9.53 14.38 -10.92
N ASN A 49 10.25 15.33 -10.33
CA ASN A 49 10.46 16.65 -10.92
C ASN A 49 11.28 16.62 -12.21
N ASN A 50 12.01 15.55 -12.51
CA ASN A 50 12.75 15.40 -13.76
C ASN A 50 12.24 14.18 -14.56
N GLY A 51 10.97 13.81 -14.39
CA GLY A 51 10.39 12.60 -14.96
C GLY A 51 10.96 11.32 -14.34
N VAL A 52 10.56 10.16 -14.87
CA VAL A 52 10.93 8.84 -14.33
C VAL A 52 12.41 8.50 -14.48
N GLY A 53 13.15 9.19 -15.35
CA GLY A 53 14.61 9.06 -15.47
C GLY A 53 15.40 9.78 -14.37
N GLY A 54 14.74 10.66 -13.61
CA GLY A 54 15.35 11.37 -12.48
C GLY A 54 15.04 10.75 -11.12
N GLU A 55 15.64 11.31 -10.08
CA GLU A 55 15.35 10.90 -8.69
C GLU A 55 13.92 11.30 -8.30
N GLY A 56 13.17 10.33 -7.77
CA GLY A 56 11.86 10.57 -7.17
C GLY A 56 11.96 10.77 -5.68
N PHE A 57 11.19 11.70 -5.12
CA PHE A 57 11.15 11.94 -3.68
C PHE A 57 9.75 11.73 -3.11
N PHE A 58 9.69 11.25 -1.87
CA PHE A 58 8.45 11.08 -1.13
C PHE A 58 8.10 12.36 -0.37
N GLN A 59 6.99 12.99 -0.74
CA GLN A 59 6.42 14.14 -0.07
C GLN A 59 5.31 13.67 0.87
N LYS A 60 5.58 13.75 2.18
CA LYS A 60 4.57 13.58 3.22
C LYS A 60 3.94 14.90 3.65
N ASN A 61 4.76 15.95 3.71
CA ASN A 61 4.32 17.27 4.16
C ASN A 61 3.89 18.13 2.96
N VAL A 62 2.65 18.59 2.95
CA VAL A 62 2.13 19.53 1.95
C VAL A 62 2.87 20.86 2.08
N PRO A 63 3.42 21.43 0.99
CA PRO A 63 4.06 22.74 1.04
C PRO A 63 3.01 23.85 1.20
N GLU A 64 3.39 24.95 1.87
CA GLU A 64 2.53 26.13 2.04
C GLU A 64 2.00 26.66 0.70
N SER A 65 2.85 26.61 -0.34
CA SER A 65 2.52 27.04 -1.71
C SER A 65 1.36 26.27 -2.37
N ALA A 66 0.92 25.14 -1.81
CA ALA A 66 -0.28 24.46 -2.29
C ALA A 66 -1.57 25.29 -2.04
N GLY A 67 -1.55 26.18 -1.05
CA GLY A 67 -2.71 26.97 -0.63
C GLY A 67 -3.93 26.08 -0.37
N GLU A 68 -5.11 26.57 -0.73
CA GLU A 68 -6.40 25.85 -0.63
C GLU A 68 -6.66 24.90 -1.81
N SER A 69 -5.65 24.57 -2.61
CA SER A 69 -5.84 23.67 -3.77
C SER A 69 -5.90 22.20 -3.38
N VAL A 70 -5.54 21.86 -2.15
CA VAL A 70 -5.56 20.50 -1.59
C VAL A 70 -5.89 20.60 -0.10
N GLY A 71 -6.71 19.67 0.40
CA GLY A 71 -6.96 19.56 1.83
C GLY A 71 -5.72 19.07 2.59
N ARG A 72 -5.75 19.19 3.92
CA ARG A 72 -4.64 18.81 4.79
C ARG A 72 -5.13 17.99 5.98
N HIS A 73 -4.34 17.00 6.36
CA HIS A 73 -4.51 16.28 7.62
C HIS A 73 -3.21 16.36 8.43
N ASP A 74 -3.26 17.06 9.55
CA ASP A 74 -2.13 17.24 10.45
C ASP A 74 -2.14 16.13 11.50
N THR A 75 -1.04 15.40 11.59
CA THR A 75 -0.90 14.32 12.58
C THR A 75 0.51 14.20 13.10
N TRP A 76 0.66 13.79 14.36
CA TRP A 76 1.96 13.54 14.96
C TRP A 76 2.57 12.27 14.37
N THR A 77 3.81 12.37 13.89
CA THR A 77 4.54 11.22 13.35
C THR A 77 5.70 10.86 14.26
N GLU A 78 5.65 9.66 14.83
CA GLU A 78 6.68 9.23 15.79
C GLU A 78 8.07 9.08 15.14
N SER A 79 8.12 8.68 13.87
CA SER A 79 9.39 8.51 13.14
C SER A 79 10.13 9.82 12.88
N SER A 80 9.41 10.94 12.71
CA SER A 80 10.02 12.26 12.50
C SER A 80 9.92 13.18 13.71
N ARG A 81 9.26 12.74 14.78
CA ARG A 81 9.04 13.47 16.04
C ARG A 81 8.51 14.89 15.82
N ARG A 82 7.58 15.03 14.88
CA ARG A 82 6.90 16.28 14.56
C ARG A 82 5.52 16.01 13.96
N VAL A 83 4.71 17.07 13.94
CA VAL A 83 3.48 17.13 13.14
C VAL A 83 3.85 17.13 11.66
N VAL A 84 3.16 16.30 10.89
CA VAL A 84 3.25 16.26 9.43
C VAL A 84 1.87 16.52 8.86
N SER A 85 1.81 17.41 7.86
CA SER A 85 0.59 17.79 7.16
C SER A 85 0.46 16.99 5.87
N TYR A 86 -0.32 15.92 5.88
CA TYR A 86 -0.55 15.06 4.71
C TYR A 86 -1.58 15.66 3.75
N ALA A 87 -1.44 15.37 2.46
CA ALA A 87 -2.39 15.81 1.45
C ALA A 87 -3.72 15.04 1.57
N LEU A 88 -4.85 15.76 1.46
CA LEU A 88 -6.17 15.19 1.25
C LEU A 88 -6.66 15.58 -0.15
N VAL A 89 -6.83 14.55 -1.00
CA VAL A 89 -7.22 14.70 -2.40
C VAL A 89 -8.58 14.04 -2.56
N ASP A 90 -9.62 14.86 -2.40
CA ASP A 90 -11.01 14.39 -2.33
C ASP A 90 -11.80 14.62 -3.63
N ASP A 91 -11.21 15.36 -4.57
CA ASP A 91 -11.86 15.76 -5.81
C ASP A 91 -10.86 15.91 -6.99
N VAL A 92 -11.41 16.21 -8.16
CA VAL A 92 -10.64 16.45 -9.39
C VAL A 92 -9.67 17.63 -9.22
N ARG A 93 -10.01 18.64 -8.41
CA ARG A 93 -9.13 19.80 -8.18
C ARG A 93 -7.86 19.39 -7.44
N GLY A 94 -7.96 18.52 -6.44
CA GLY A 94 -6.82 17.94 -5.76
C GLY A 94 -5.97 17.07 -6.70
N LEU A 95 -6.59 16.30 -7.59
CA LEU A 95 -5.87 15.52 -8.61
C LEU A 95 -5.12 16.41 -9.61
N ARG A 96 -5.70 17.53 -10.03
CA ARG A 96 -5.02 18.55 -10.85
C ARG A 96 -3.79 19.11 -10.14
N TRP A 97 -3.86 19.31 -8.83
CA TRP A 97 -2.70 19.73 -8.03
C TRP A 97 -1.62 18.63 -7.95
N CYS A 98 -2.00 17.35 -7.84
CA CYS A 98 -1.08 16.23 -7.97
C CYS A 98 -0.36 16.26 -9.33
N ALA A 99 -1.08 16.42 -10.43
CA ALA A 99 -0.49 16.57 -11.76
C ALA A 99 0.47 17.76 -11.85
N GLN A 100 0.02 18.94 -11.39
CA GLN A 100 0.81 20.18 -11.38
C GLN A 100 2.13 20.01 -10.61
N SER A 101 2.11 19.24 -9.53
CA SER A 101 3.27 18.98 -8.69
C SER A 101 4.16 17.82 -9.18
N ASN A 102 3.86 17.20 -10.33
CA ASN A 102 4.55 16.02 -10.85
C ASN A 102 4.46 14.82 -9.86
N ALA A 103 3.34 14.67 -9.15
CA ALA A 103 3.07 13.51 -8.31
C ALA A 103 2.61 12.34 -9.19
N LEU A 104 3.53 11.41 -9.48
CA LEU A 104 3.26 10.25 -10.33
C LEU A 104 2.64 9.11 -9.53
N GLU A 105 3.04 8.92 -8.27
CA GLU A 105 2.49 7.86 -7.42
C GLU A 105 1.76 8.46 -6.22
N LEU A 106 0.51 8.05 -6.03
CA LEU A 106 -0.34 8.41 -4.91
C LEU A 106 -0.38 7.23 -3.94
N HIS A 107 0.22 7.39 -2.76
CA HIS A 107 0.26 6.35 -1.74
C HIS A 107 -0.71 6.69 -0.62
N SER A 108 -1.76 5.90 -0.46
CA SER A 108 -2.83 6.15 0.51
C SER A 108 -2.61 5.40 1.81
N TRP A 109 -3.10 6.00 2.89
CA TRP A 109 -3.33 5.28 4.15
C TRP A 109 -4.47 4.26 4.01
N PHE A 110 -4.50 3.29 4.91
CA PHE A 110 -5.62 2.31 5.03
C PHE A 110 -6.70 2.75 6.02
N SER A 111 -6.65 4.00 6.47
CA SER A 111 -7.66 4.63 7.32
C SER A 111 -8.03 5.99 6.74
N ARG A 112 -9.15 6.53 7.20
CA ARG A 112 -9.66 7.86 6.81
C ARG A 112 -9.52 8.84 7.96
N VAL A 113 -9.50 10.13 7.64
CA VAL A 113 -9.22 11.22 8.59
C VAL A 113 -10.20 11.34 9.77
N ASP A 114 -11.42 10.82 9.63
CA ASP A 114 -12.44 10.80 10.67
C ASP A 114 -12.17 9.73 11.75
N LEU A 115 -11.54 8.60 11.38
CA LEU A 115 -11.04 7.58 12.33
C LEU A 115 -9.64 7.12 11.86
N PRO A 116 -8.58 7.93 12.10
CA PRO A 116 -7.26 7.70 11.51
C PRO A 116 -6.54 6.46 12.06
N ASP A 117 -6.94 5.97 13.23
CA ASP A 117 -6.37 4.76 13.85
C ASP A 117 -7.16 3.48 13.54
N ARG A 118 -8.25 3.58 12.76
CA ARG A 118 -9.12 2.47 12.39
C ARG A 118 -9.00 2.15 10.90
N LEU A 119 -8.41 1.00 10.60
CA LEU A 119 -8.22 0.55 9.22
C LEU A 119 -9.55 0.11 8.61
N ASP A 120 -9.74 0.38 7.32
CA ASP A 120 -10.87 -0.13 6.52
C ASP A 120 -10.46 -1.24 5.53
N ALA A 121 -9.18 -1.63 5.56
CA ALA A 121 -8.69 -2.82 4.87
C ALA A 121 -7.53 -3.47 5.65
N CYS A 122 -7.41 -4.80 5.55
CA CYS A 122 -6.21 -5.55 5.90
C CYS A 122 -5.37 -5.77 4.62
N PRO A 123 -4.26 -5.03 4.43
CA PRO A 123 -3.45 -5.10 3.22
C PRO A 123 -2.32 -6.13 3.31
N PHE A 124 -1.99 -6.73 2.17
CA PHE A 124 -0.82 -7.58 1.95
C PHE A 124 -0.09 -7.12 0.68
N ASP A 125 1.23 -6.96 0.79
CA ASP A 125 2.10 -6.60 -0.34
C ASP A 125 2.96 -7.80 -0.74
N LEU A 126 2.79 -8.24 -1.99
CA LEU A 126 3.47 -9.40 -2.56
C LEU A 126 4.42 -8.89 -3.64
N ASP A 127 5.67 -8.64 -3.25
CA ASP A 127 6.67 -8.06 -4.13
C ASP A 127 7.84 -9.05 -4.33
N PRO A 128 8.01 -9.62 -5.54
CA PRO A 128 9.13 -10.49 -5.82
C PRO A 128 10.42 -9.68 -5.86
N TRP A 129 11.46 -10.19 -5.21
CA TRP A 129 12.80 -9.59 -5.23
C TRP A 129 13.76 -10.32 -6.17
N ALA A 130 13.42 -11.55 -6.58
CA ALA A 130 14.14 -12.32 -7.57
C ALA A 130 13.20 -12.74 -8.72
N PRO A 131 13.66 -12.81 -9.99
CA PRO A 131 12.81 -13.10 -11.15
C PRO A 131 12.07 -14.45 -11.09
N GLU A 132 12.64 -15.45 -10.44
CA GLU A 132 12.11 -16.80 -10.28
C GLU A 132 10.95 -16.90 -9.28
N GLN A 133 10.69 -15.84 -8.51
CA GLN A 133 9.63 -15.86 -7.51
C GLN A 133 8.27 -15.61 -8.16
N ASP A 134 7.41 -16.61 -8.05
CA ASP A 134 6.05 -16.57 -8.60
C ASP A 134 5.10 -15.81 -7.66
N VAL A 135 4.87 -14.54 -7.98
CA VAL A 135 3.94 -13.69 -7.22
C VAL A 135 2.47 -14.07 -7.44
N PHE A 136 2.12 -14.64 -8.59
CA PHE A 136 0.74 -15.02 -8.90
C PHE A 136 0.34 -16.21 -8.04
N ARG A 137 1.24 -17.21 -7.94
CA ARG A 137 1.07 -18.32 -7.00
C ARG A 137 0.97 -17.82 -5.55
N ALA A 138 1.82 -16.90 -5.13
CA ALA A 138 1.76 -16.33 -3.78
C ALA A 138 0.40 -15.67 -3.49
N ALA A 139 -0.14 -14.92 -4.46
CA ALA A 139 -1.45 -14.28 -4.33
C ALA A 139 -2.60 -15.30 -4.26
N LEU A 140 -2.54 -16.38 -5.06
CA LEU A 140 -3.54 -17.44 -5.05
C LEU A 140 -3.50 -18.27 -3.76
N ASP A 141 -2.30 -18.59 -3.26
CA ASP A 141 -2.12 -19.30 -1.99
C ASP A 141 -2.63 -18.45 -0.82
N LEU A 142 -2.37 -17.13 -0.83
CA LEU A 142 -2.91 -16.20 0.14
C LEU A 142 -4.44 -16.10 0.06
N ARG A 143 -5.00 -16.00 -1.15
CA ARG A 143 -6.45 -15.99 -1.37
C ARG A 143 -7.11 -17.25 -0.81
N ALA A 144 -6.54 -18.42 -1.08
CA ALA A 144 -7.06 -19.70 -0.60
C ALA A 144 -7.10 -19.74 0.93
N ALA A 145 -6.02 -19.33 1.60
CA ALA A 145 -5.99 -19.24 3.06
C ALA A 145 -7.03 -18.25 3.62
N LEU A 146 -7.21 -17.09 2.98
CA LEU A 146 -8.24 -16.12 3.37
C LEU A 146 -9.66 -16.68 3.18
N THR A 147 -9.91 -17.36 2.05
CA THR A 147 -11.22 -17.98 1.75
C THR A 147 -11.55 -19.08 2.75
N GLU A 148 -10.58 -19.91 3.15
CA GLU A 148 -10.76 -20.92 4.21
C GLU A 148 -11.09 -20.29 5.57
N LEU A 149 -10.58 -19.09 5.85
CA LEU A 149 -10.92 -18.31 7.04
C LEU A 149 -12.27 -17.58 6.92
N GLY A 150 -13.00 -17.78 5.82
CA GLY A 150 -14.29 -17.13 5.56
C GLY A 150 -14.16 -15.67 5.13
N LEU A 151 -13.00 -15.27 4.61
CA LEU A 151 -12.74 -13.90 4.16
C LEU A 151 -12.62 -13.82 2.63
N GLU A 152 -13.29 -12.82 2.08
CA GLU A 152 -13.17 -12.41 0.69
C GLU A 152 -12.11 -11.31 0.54
N ALA A 153 -11.33 -11.38 -0.54
CA ALA A 153 -10.24 -10.45 -0.79
C ALA A 153 -10.31 -9.88 -2.20
N LEU A 154 -9.88 -8.64 -2.34
CA LEU A 154 -9.68 -7.92 -3.58
C LEU A 154 -8.19 -7.95 -3.96
N VAL A 155 -7.88 -7.95 -5.26
CA VAL A 155 -6.50 -7.98 -5.76
C VAL A 155 -6.26 -6.92 -6.83
N LYS A 156 -5.09 -6.31 -6.81
CA LYS A 156 -4.64 -5.40 -7.87
C LYS A 156 -3.19 -5.64 -8.21
N THR A 157 -2.80 -5.32 -9.44
CA THR A 157 -1.38 -5.22 -9.76
C THR A 157 -0.76 -4.07 -8.97
N SER A 158 0.49 -4.23 -8.51
CA SER A 158 1.20 -3.07 -7.94
C SER A 158 1.50 -2.04 -9.03
N GLY A 159 1.42 -2.40 -10.31
CA GLY A 159 1.93 -1.64 -11.44
C GLY A 159 3.46 -1.75 -11.56
N LYS A 160 4.08 -2.68 -10.81
CA LYS A 160 5.45 -3.15 -11.04
C LYS A 160 5.39 -4.66 -11.27
N ARG A 161 6.24 -5.43 -10.60
CA ARG A 161 6.25 -6.90 -10.68
C ARG A 161 5.37 -7.59 -9.63
N GLY A 162 4.88 -6.84 -8.65
CA GLY A 162 4.15 -7.38 -7.51
C GLY A 162 2.63 -7.31 -7.63
N LEU A 163 1.96 -7.94 -6.68
CA LEU A 163 0.51 -7.88 -6.49
C LEU A 163 0.19 -7.37 -5.09
N HIS A 164 -0.90 -6.62 -4.95
CA HIS A 164 -1.41 -6.20 -3.66
C HIS A 164 -2.76 -6.86 -3.41
N VAL A 165 -2.94 -7.44 -2.24
CA VAL A 165 -4.18 -8.10 -1.82
C VAL A 165 -4.78 -7.34 -0.63
N TYR A 166 -6.09 -7.15 -0.64
CA TYR A 166 -6.83 -6.38 0.36
C TYR A 166 -8.01 -7.19 0.84
N VAL A 167 -8.18 -7.33 2.16
CA VAL A 167 -9.46 -7.73 2.75
C VAL A 167 -10.15 -6.47 3.24
N PRO A 168 -11.27 -6.03 2.66
CA PRO A 168 -12.06 -4.95 3.21
C PRO A 168 -12.57 -5.32 4.61
N ILE A 169 -12.37 -4.44 5.60
CA ILE A 169 -12.75 -4.71 6.99
C ILE A 169 -13.57 -3.57 7.59
N GLU A 170 -14.39 -3.89 8.58
CA GLU A 170 -15.06 -2.87 9.39
C GLU A 170 -14.04 -2.00 10.15
N ARG A 171 -14.36 -0.72 10.33
CA ARG A 171 -13.47 0.30 10.93
C ARG A 171 -13.45 0.24 12.47
N ASP A 172 -13.40 -0.98 12.99
CA ASP A 172 -13.45 -1.27 14.43
C ASP A 172 -12.07 -1.67 14.98
N TYR A 173 -11.13 -2.05 14.11
CA TYR A 173 -9.83 -2.60 14.50
C TYR A 173 -8.72 -1.54 14.47
N ALA A 174 -7.90 -1.52 15.52
CA ALA A 174 -6.69 -0.73 15.54
C ALA A 174 -5.62 -1.35 14.63
N TYR A 175 -4.66 -0.55 14.15
CA TYR A 175 -3.57 -1.02 13.29
C TYR A 175 -2.81 -2.22 13.90
N SER A 176 -2.66 -2.28 15.23
CA SER A 176 -1.95 -3.37 15.91
C SER A 176 -2.71 -4.70 15.83
N GLU A 177 -4.05 -4.65 15.85
CA GLU A 177 -4.91 -5.84 15.76
C GLU A 177 -4.90 -6.38 14.34
N VAL A 178 -5.06 -5.49 13.35
CA VAL A 178 -5.01 -5.85 11.92
C VAL A 178 -3.63 -6.37 11.55
N SER A 179 -2.55 -5.75 12.06
CA SER A 179 -1.19 -6.21 11.79
C SER A 179 -0.88 -7.57 12.42
N ALA A 180 -1.39 -7.86 13.61
CA ALA A 180 -1.26 -9.16 14.25
C ALA A 180 -1.99 -10.24 13.43
N PHE A 181 -3.21 -9.93 13.00
CA PHE A 181 -4.02 -10.78 12.14
C PHE A 181 -3.32 -11.05 10.80
N ALA A 182 -2.84 -10.00 10.11
CA ALA A 182 -2.13 -10.13 8.84
C ALA A 182 -0.89 -11.03 8.95
N LEU A 183 -0.10 -10.86 10.02
CA LEU A 183 1.05 -11.74 10.25
C LEU A 183 0.63 -13.20 10.47
N ALA A 184 -0.43 -13.44 11.26
CA ALA A 184 -0.93 -14.79 11.51
C ALA A 184 -1.40 -15.47 10.22
N VAL A 185 -2.10 -14.75 9.33
CA VAL A 185 -2.46 -15.23 7.99
C VAL A 185 -1.21 -15.55 7.17
N CYS A 186 -0.22 -14.65 7.12
CA CYS A 186 1.00 -14.91 6.38
C CYS A 186 1.80 -16.10 6.94
N ARG A 187 1.79 -16.32 8.26
CA ARG A 187 2.40 -17.49 8.91
C ARG A 187 1.67 -18.79 8.54
N LEU A 188 0.34 -18.76 8.44
CA LEU A 188 -0.45 -19.90 7.96
C LEU A 188 -0.09 -20.26 6.51
N VAL A 189 0.03 -19.26 5.63
CA VAL A 189 0.45 -19.49 4.23
C VAL A 189 1.89 -20.00 4.19
N GLN A 190 2.79 -19.40 4.98
CA GLN A 190 4.18 -19.84 5.10
C GLN A 190 4.30 -21.28 5.61
N SER A 191 3.51 -21.70 6.60
CA SER A 191 3.62 -23.05 7.16
C SER A 191 3.23 -24.14 6.16
N ARG A 192 2.45 -23.80 5.13
CA ARG A 192 2.05 -24.70 4.04
C ARG A 192 3.12 -24.83 2.95
N GLN A 193 3.89 -23.77 2.71
CA GLN A 193 4.94 -23.70 1.67
C GLN A 193 6.22 -23.01 2.22
N PRO A 194 6.88 -23.57 3.25
CA PRO A 194 7.98 -22.93 3.99
C PRO A 194 9.26 -22.68 3.16
N GLU A 195 9.38 -23.35 2.02
CA GLU A 195 10.44 -23.22 1.03
C GLU A 195 10.20 -22.09 0.03
N LEU A 196 8.95 -21.62 -0.11
CA LEU A 196 8.58 -20.54 -1.04
C LEU A 196 8.42 -19.20 -0.33
N TYR A 197 7.86 -19.21 0.87
CA TYR A 197 7.39 -17.99 1.54
C TYR A 197 8.10 -17.71 2.85
N THR A 198 8.17 -16.42 3.19
CA THR A 198 8.69 -15.94 4.46
C THR A 198 7.92 -14.73 4.94
N VAL A 199 7.89 -14.54 6.26
CA VAL A 199 7.39 -13.33 6.91
C VAL A 199 8.53 -12.45 7.44
N GLU A 200 9.78 -12.82 7.16
CA GLU A 200 10.96 -12.12 7.66
C GLU A 200 11.23 -10.82 6.88
N MET A 201 11.15 -9.71 7.60
CA MET A 201 11.29 -8.38 7.01
C MET A 201 12.70 -8.11 6.49
N ARG A 202 13.73 -8.63 7.16
CA ARG A 202 15.12 -8.42 6.75
C ARG A 202 15.45 -9.31 5.55
N LYS A 203 15.90 -8.70 4.45
CA LYS A 203 16.24 -9.43 3.22
C LYS A 203 17.23 -10.58 3.44
N ALA A 204 18.20 -10.39 4.34
CA ALA A 204 19.19 -11.41 4.69
C ALA A 204 18.57 -12.68 5.29
N ASP A 205 17.44 -12.56 6.00
CA ASP A 205 16.79 -13.65 6.71
C ASP A 205 15.76 -14.38 5.82
N ARG A 206 15.51 -13.87 4.60
CA ARG A 206 14.52 -14.43 3.67
C ARG A 206 14.99 -15.73 3.03
N GLY A 207 16.30 -15.91 2.84
CA GLY A 207 16.90 -17.14 2.30
C GLY A 207 16.31 -17.57 0.95
N GLY A 208 16.20 -16.65 -0.01
CA GLY A 208 15.63 -16.97 -1.35
C GLY A 208 14.12 -16.84 -1.46
N ARG A 209 13.39 -16.80 -0.33
CA ARG A 209 11.91 -16.85 -0.30
C ARG A 209 11.24 -15.51 -0.59
N LEU A 210 10.03 -15.58 -1.12
CA LEU A 210 9.16 -14.42 -1.34
C LEU A 210 8.61 -13.95 0.01
N LEU A 211 8.68 -12.64 0.27
CA LEU A 211 8.12 -12.05 1.48
C LEU A 211 6.60 -11.88 1.30
N LEU A 212 5.82 -12.45 2.20
CA LEU A 212 4.42 -12.10 2.39
C LEU A 212 4.36 -10.88 3.30
N ASP A 213 4.41 -9.66 2.73
CA ASP A 213 4.56 -8.42 3.51
C ASP A 213 3.24 -8.04 4.19
N TRP A 214 3.09 -8.53 5.42
CA TRP A 214 2.03 -8.19 6.37
C TRP A 214 2.21 -6.81 7.00
N SER A 215 3.41 -6.21 6.89
CA SER A 215 3.79 -5.03 7.67
C SER A 215 3.07 -3.76 7.20
N ARG A 216 2.40 -3.82 6.05
CA ARG A 216 1.57 -2.73 5.51
C ARG A 216 0.37 -2.40 6.37
N ALA A 217 -0.07 -3.33 7.20
CA ALA A 217 -1.12 -3.10 8.19
C ALA A 217 -0.65 -2.28 9.42
N ASN A 218 0.66 -2.00 9.55
CA ASN A 218 1.16 -1.16 10.64
C ASN A 218 0.70 0.30 10.51
N GLY A 219 0.69 1.01 11.65
CA GLY A 219 0.33 2.43 11.70
C GLY A 219 1.19 3.31 10.78
N ALA A 220 0.56 4.30 10.15
CA ALA A 220 1.17 5.27 9.22
C ALA A 220 1.90 4.65 8.01
N GLN A 221 1.58 3.40 7.65
CA GLN A 221 2.00 2.79 6.39
C GLN A 221 1.11 3.25 5.24
N THR A 222 1.67 3.19 4.04
CA THR A 222 0.95 3.52 2.80
C THR A 222 1.29 2.51 1.72
N MET A 223 0.35 2.28 0.81
CA MET A 223 0.60 1.59 -0.46
C MET A 223 0.07 2.44 -1.60
N VAL A 224 0.62 2.23 -2.81
CA VAL A 224 0.12 2.91 -3.99
C VAL A 224 -1.36 2.59 -4.19
N ALA A 225 -2.17 3.62 -4.39
CA ALA A 225 -3.61 3.50 -4.54
C ALA A 225 -3.99 2.76 -5.83
N ALA A 226 -5.16 2.14 -5.85
CA ALA A 226 -5.76 1.68 -7.11
C ALA A 226 -5.91 2.85 -8.08
N TRP A 227 -5.65 2.59 -9.36
CA TRP A 227 -5.61 3.56 -10.46
C TRP A 227 -4.53 4.65 -10.36
N SER A 228 -3.62 4.59 -9.38
CA SER A 228 -2.45 5.48 -9.37
C SER A 228 -1.41 5.03 -10.42
N PRO A 229 -0.83 5.96 -11.18
CA PRO A 229 0.32 5.67 -12.02
C PRO A 229 1.54 5.24 -11.20
N ARG A 230 2.50 4.61 -11.89
CA ARG A 230 3.79 4.20 -11.37
C ARG A 230 4.91 4.87 -12.16
N ALA A 231 5.99 5.18 -11.46
CA ALA A 231 7.21 5.68 -12.07
C ALA A 231 8.05 4.53 -12.66
N THR A 232 7.45 3.76 -13.57
CA THR A 232 8.14 2.80 -14.44
C THR A 232 8.40 3.44 -15.79
N PRO A 233 9.40 2.98 -16.57
CA PRO A 233 9.63 3.52 -17.91
C PRO A 233 8.42 3.40 -18.83
N ALA A 234 7.62 2.34 -18.67
CA ALA A 234 6.42 2.08 -19.43
C ALA A 234 5.17 2.88 -19.01
N ALA A 235 5.24 3.69 -17.93
CA ALA A 235 4.08 4.41 -17.38
C ALA A 235 2.93 3.50 -16.95
N THR A 236 3.27 2.41 -16.25
CA THR A 236 2.29 1.45 -15.73
C THR A 236 1.38 2.05 -14.65
N VAL A 237 0.25 1.41 -14.39
CA VAL A 237 -0.75 1.80 -13.40
C VAL A 237 -1.01 0.66 -12.43
N SER A 238 -1.17 0.97 -11.14
CA SER A 238 -1.62 -0.02 -10.16
C SER A 238 -3.10 -0.30 -10.37
N THR A 239 -3.42 -1.43 -10.99
CA THR A 239 -4.73 -1.63 -11.62
C THR A 239 -5.49 -2.73 -10.90
N PRO A 240 -6.73 -2.48 -10.41
CA PRO A 240 -7.67 -3.52 -9.98
C PRO A 240 -7.82 -4.62 -11.05
N VAL A 241 -7.73 -5.88 -10.63
CA VAL A 241 -7.89 -7.05 -11.52
C VAL A 241 -8.76 -8.10 -10.84
N SER A 242 -9.39 -8.95 -11.65
CA SER A 242 -10.11 -10.11 -11.14
C SER A 242 -9.15 -11.22 -10.73
N TRP A 243 -9.61 -12.14 -9.89
CA TRP A 243 -8.82 -13.32 -9.55
C TRP A 243 -8.64 -14.28 -10.73
N ASP A 244 -9.55 -14.30 -11.69
CA ASP A 244 -9.42 -15.08 -12.92
C ASP A 244 -8.26 -14.55 -13.78
N GLU A 245 -8.10 -13.23 -13.85
CA GLU A 245 -6.94 -12.61 -14.51
C GLU A 245 -5.61 -12.92 -13.81
N VAL A 246 -5.62 -13.00 -12.47
CA VAL A 246 -4.45 -13.43 -11.70
C VAL A 246 -4.12 -14.89 -12.01
N ALA A 247 -5.10 -15.78 -12.02
CA ALA A 247 -4.92 -17.20 -12.36
C ALA A 247 -4.45 -17.41 -13.81
N ALA A 248 -4.88 -16.53 -14.73
CA ALA A 248 -4.44 -16.53 -16.12
C ALA A 248 -3.04 -15.90 -16.34
N GLY A 249 -2.42 -15.32 -15.30
CA GLY A 249 -1.10 -14.71 -15.39
C GLY A 249 -1.08 -13.39 -16.15
N ILE A 250 -2.03 -12.49 -15.86
CA ILE A 250 -2.11 -11.15 -16.47
C ILE A 250 -0.75 -10.44 -16.50
N ASP A 251 -0.38 -9.86 -17.64
CA ASP A 251 0.85 -9.07 -17.77
C ASP A 251 0.68 -7.66 -17.16
N PRO A 252 1.32 -7.34 -16.01
CA PRO A 252 1.20 -6.03 -15.40
C PRO A 252 1.92 -4.94 -16.20
N ALA A 253 2.89 -5.30 -17.05
CA ALA A 253 3.66 -4.34 -17.85
C ALA A 253 2.81 -3.70 -18.96
N GLY A 254 1.77 -4.40 -19.43
CA GLY A 254 0.80 -3.89 -20.40
C GLY A 254 -0.24 -2.92 -19.83
N LEU A 255 -0.35 -2.81 -18.49
CA LEU A 255 -1.34 -1.95 -17.83
C LEU A 255 -0.79 -0.54 -17.66
N THR A 256 -0.87 0.27 -18.72
CA THR A 256 -0.22 1.60 -18.80
C THR A 256 -1.20 2.76 -18.90
N ILE A 257 -0.76 3.98 -18.57
CA ILE A 257 -1.58 5.21 -18.69
C ILE A 257 -2.36 5.24 -20.02
N PRO A 258 -1.73 5.02 -21.20
CA PRO A 258 -2.48 4.79 -22.43
C PRO A 258 -3.29 3.48 -22.36
N GLY A 259 -4.61 3.59 -22.49
CA GLY A 259 -5.52 2.47 -22.69
C GLY A 259 -6.00 1.75 -21.42
N VAL A 260 -5.36 1.90 -20.25
CA VAL A 260 -5.80 1.14 -19.05
C VAL A 260 -7.22 1.49 -18.61
N LEU A 261 -7.69 2.73 -18.85
CA LEU A 261 -9.05 3.16 -18.49
C LEU A 261 -10.14 2.58 -19.41
N GLU A 262 -9.77 2.01 -20.56
CA GLU A 262 -10.71 1.27 -21.43
C GLU A 262 -11.09 -0.09 -20.83
N ARG A 263 -10.30 -0.59 -19.88
CA ARG A 263 -10.58 -1.83 -19.17
C ARG A 263 -11.72 -1.66 -18.18
N ARG A 264 -12.37 -2.76 -17.84
CA ARG A 264 -13.30 -2.86 -16.71
C ARG A 264 -12.60 -2.57 -15.38
N ASP A 265 -13.37 -2.15 -14.37
CA ASP A 265 -12.86 -2.02 -12.99
C ASP A 265 -13.34 -3.23 -12.18
N ALA A 266 -12.45 -4.22 -12.03
CA ALA A 266 -12.80 -5.47 -11.34
C ALA A 266 -13.28 -5.25 -9.90
N TRP A 267 -12.81 -4.22 -9.19
CA TRP A 267 -13.26 -3.95 -7.83
C TRP A 267 -14.62 -3.26 -7.78
N ALA A 268 -14.96 -2.46 -8.80
CA ALA A 268 -16.28 -1.86 -8.92
C ALA A 268 -17.32 -2.87 -9.42
N ASP A 269 -16.92 -3.78 -10.31
CA ASP A 269 -17.80 -4.81 -10.87
C ASP A 269 -18.04 -5.95 -9.88
N GLU A 270 -17.04 -6.30 -9.07
CA GLU A 270 -17.08 -7.38 -8.07
C GLU A 270 -16.69 -6.83 -6.68
N PRO A 271 -17.50 -5.93 -6.09
CA PRO A 271 -17.17 -5.30 -4.83
C PRO A 271 -17.27 -6.30 -3.67
N VAL A 272 -16.35 -6.20 -2.73
CA VAL A 272 -16.36 -6.98 -1.47
C VAL A 272 -16.79 -6.05 -0.34
N ALA A 273 -17.82 -6.45 0.41
CA ALA A 273 -18.30 -5.70 1.57
C ALA A 273 -17.25 -5.71 2.71
N PRO A 274 -17.23 -4.70 3.59
CA PRO A 274 -16.42 -4.74 4.81
C PRO A 274 -16.75 -5.96 5.66
N GLN A 275 -15.71 -6.66 6.12
CA GLN A 275 -15.83 -7.90 6.88
C GLN A 275 -15.32 -7.76 8.31
N ARG A 276 -15.81 -8.62 9.17
CA ARG A 276 -15.40 -8.76 10.57
C ARG A 276 -14.33 -9.84 10.72
N LEU A 277 -13.32 -9.58 11.56
CA LEU A 277 -12.15 -10.45 11.70
C LEU A 277 -12.26 -11.48 12.83
N GLU A 278 -13.29 -11.44 13.68
CA GLU A 278 -13.35 -12.25 14.91
C GLU A 278 -13.39 -13.75 14.63
N ALA A 279 -14.20 -14.18 13.65
CA ALA A 279 -14.31 -15.59 13.29
C ALA A 279 -12.99 -16.13 12.72
N ALA A 280 -12.41 -15.41 11.75
CA ALA A 280 -11.11 -15.73 11.16
C ALA A 280 -9.98 -15.74 12.21
N ALA A 281 -9.97 -14.76 13.11
CA ALA A 281 -9.02 -14.69 14.22
C ALA A 281 -9.20 -15.84 15.21
N GLY A 282 -10.42 -16.29 15.46
CA GLY A 282 -10.73 -17.48 16.25
C GLY A 282 -10.14 -18.74 15.62
N ALA A 283 -10.44 -18.96 14.34
CA ALA A 283 -9.93 -20.11 13.58
C ALA A 283 -8.38 -20.16 13.54
N LEU A 284 -7.72 -19.00 13.39
CA LEU A 284 -6.26 -18.92 13.45
C LEU A 284 -5.71 -19.34 14.82
N ARG A 285 -6.35 -18.93 15.92
CA ARG A 285 -5.94 -19.34 17.28
C ARG A 285 -6.14 -20.83 17.51
N GLU A 286 -7.26 -21.39 17.05
CA GLU A 286 -7.54 -22.83 17.12
C GLU A 286 -6.52 -23.64 16.32
N ALA A 287 -6.05 -23.10 15.19
CA ALA A 287 -4.96 -23.67 14.40
C ALA A 287 -3.55 -23.42 14.99
N GLY A 288 -3.45 -22.82 16.18
CA GLY A 288 -2.19 -22.62 16.90
C GLY A 288 -1.39 -21.38 16.49
N PHE A 289 -1.98 -20.44 15.74
CA PHE A 289 -1.32 -19.19 15.38
C PHE A 289 -1.59 -18.11 16.43
N GLU A 290 -0.52 -17.47 16.90
CA GLU A 290 -0.60 -16.33 17.80
C GLU A 290 -0.93 -15.05 17.05
N LEU A 291 -1.92 -14.30 17.57
CA LEU A 291 -2.25 -12.95 17.12
C LEU A 291 -1.75 -11.95 18.17
N GLU A 292 -0.44 -11.80 18.25
CA GLU A 292 0.17 -10.80 19.12
C GLU A 292 0.23 -9.43 18.42
N ALA A 293 -0.26 -8.40 19.10
CA ALA A 293 -0.07 -7.02 18.68
C ALA A 293 1.42 -6.69 18.60
N ILE A 294 1.95 -6.63 17.38
CA ILE A 294 3.33 -6.20 17.18
C ILE A 294 3.35 -4.68 17.33
N SER A 295 3.80 -4.20 18.50
CA SER A 295 4.32 -2.85 18.57
C SER A 295 5.54 -2.76 17.66
N PRO A 296 5.63 -1.80 16.72
CA PRO A 296 6.83 -1.60 15.89
C PRO A 296 8.12 -1.43 16.71
N ARG A 297 8.01 -1.15 18.03
CA ARG A 297 9.12 -1.03 18.98
C ARG A 297 9.51 -2.34 19.68
N ALA A 298 8.70 -3.39 19.62
CA ALA A 298 8.98 -4.64 20.35
C ALA A 298 10.24 -5.37 19.84
N ARG A 299 10.67 -5.13 18.60
CA ARG A 299 11.89 -5.74 18.03
C ARG A 299 13.17 -4.89 18.17
N THR A 300 13.08 -3.61 18.55
CA THR A 300 14.28 -2.74 18.72
C THR A 300 14.81 -2.67 20.15
N ALA A 301 14.11 -3.27 21.12
CA ALA A 301 14.68 -3.51 22.43
C ALA A 301 15.41 -4.86 22.40
N ALA A 302 16.74 -4.83 22.22
CA ALA A 302 17.59 -5.95 22.60
C ALA A 302 17.21 -6.42 24.03
N PRO A 303 17.33 -7.72 24.37
CA PRO A 303 17.04 -8.17 25.72
C PRO A 303 17.93 -7.38 26.67
N ARG A 304 17.32 -6.52 27.50
CA ARG A 304 18.00 -5.90 28.62
C ARG A 304 18.37 -7.06 29.53
N THR A 305 19.61 -7.53 29.43
CA THR A 305 20.22 -8.38 30.43
C THR A 305 19.98 -7.69 31.76
N ARG A 306 19.15 -8.33 32.61
CA ARG A 306 19.04 -7.92 34.01
C ARG A 306 20.42 -8.16 34.61
N ARG A 307 21.25 -7.10 34.70
CA ARG A 307 22.38 -7.11 35.61
C ARG A 307 21.77 -7.21 37.01
N ARG A 308 21.93 -8.39 37.61
CA ARG A 308 21.78 -8.58 39.03
C ARG A 308 22.84 -7.67 39.66
N VAL A 309 22.39 -6.58 40.28
CA VAL A 309 23.26 -5.82 41.20
C VAL A 309 23.33 -6.70 42.44
N GLU A 310 24.40 -7.48 42.56
CA GLU A 310 24.82 -8.00 43.85
C GLU A 310 25.34 -6.78 44.63
N LEU A 311 24.59 -6.40 45.66
CA LEU A 311 25.07 -5.49 46.68
C LEU A 311 26.04 -6.29 47.54
N ASP A 312 27.30 -5.91 47.49
CA ASP A 312 28.33 -6.39 48.42
C ASP A 312 28.01 -5.83 49.82
N PRO A 313 27.83 -6.65 50.86
CA PRO A 313 27.58 -6.18 52.20
C PRO A 313 28.91 -6.03 52.94
N SER A 314 29.77 -5.07 52.55
CA SER A 314 30.95 -4.64 53.33
C SER A 314 31.57 -3.37 52.71
N ASP A 315 31.24 -2.21 53.27
CA ASP A 315 32.07 -0.99 53.47
C ASP A 315 31.22 0.29 53.58
#